data_AF-B7G663-F1
#
_entry.id   AF-B7G663-F1
#
_cell.length_a   1.000
_cell.length_b   1.000
_cell.length_c   1.000
_cell.angle_alpha   90.00
_cell.angle_beta   90.00
_cell.angle_gamma   90.00
#
_symmetry.space_group_name_H-M   'P 1'
#
loop_
_entity.id
_entity.type
_entity.pdbx_description
1 polymer ?
#
loop_
_entity_poly.entity_id
_entity_poly.type
_entity_poly.pdbx_seq_one_letter_code
_entity_poly.pdbx_strand_id
1 'polypeptide(L)'
;MRTRIVSATAILPLFHNLGRRRFAERKRVGLILALFSTPLSNCNGRRRAVSAFLSPTNTLSSTKTPSKSFLYYSTKSRTSRSVTELLRLRASSLCLRSPKSTRTLSVMSLGAVSTESSERLVTTVTDHARTMADAAIHSVDPVTAVRDHVRKLVDLSSTAAANHTSKPGTKATLLHIGIDPHNMVNLSLSDYDHILVVAFGKASSAMATALLERLTEGQPATNQLPSISGLVIVKDGHATPQQLEILQQSRYNISVREASHPVPDQRGVDASRKLLDLVHTYASPRTLVFALLSGGGSALFCAPHESLTLLDLQQTNQALLQSGWSITDMNVVRKRLETGKGGRLAAAAHPGTVVSLILSDVLGDPLDLIASGPTVPDTSTWSDAWALAETLPEKALPDAVRRLMRAGVDGHLPDSPSPSHGVFARAVTCLVGNNAKAVTAAATTAQRLGYHPVILGTRTEGEARQVARWLVQLAQHLALPETPSKQFSLASLPAALICGGETTVTLPEQSQKHGKGGRNQELALAAALELQRVGLNSKNDVVVVVASVGTDGTDGPTDAAGAIVDGHTVDRLPGDALLALETHNAYPYLAQTDANGRSPLLKTGPTGTNVADVYLVLIQKSRLK
;
A
#
# COMPACT_ATOMS: atom_id res chain seq x y z
N MET A 1 30.55 -21.95 53.03
CA MET A 1 31.51 -21.29 53.95
C MET A 1 31.88 -19.92 53.36
N ARG A 2 32.14 -18.89 54.19
CA ARG A 2 32.69 -17.56 53.82
C ARG A 2 31.98 -16.89 52.62
N THR A 3 30.90 -16.12 52.77
CA THR A 3 30.64 -14.98 53.68
C THR A 3 31.50 -13.74 53.42
N ARG A 4 30.88 -12.70 52.84
CA ARG A 4 31.12 -11.29 53.20
C ARG A 4 29.77 -10.59 53.36
N ILE A 5 29.72 -9.64 54.29
CA ILE A 5 28.54 -8.89 54.76
C ILE A 5 28.95 -7.40 54.80
N VAL A 6 27.95 -6.51 54.83
CA VAL A 6 27.89 -5.09 55.26
C VAL A 6 27.19 -4.30 54.14
N SER A 7 25.88 -3.99 54.24
CA SER A 7 25.11 -3.21 55.24
C SER A 7 25.01 -1.73 54.83
N ALA A 8 23.85 -1.10 55.08
CA ALA A 8 23.52 0.25 54.63
C ALA A 8 22.73 1.05 55.67
N THR A 9 23.25 2.24 56.00
CA THR A 9 22.63 3.37 56.73
C THR A 9 23.62 4.55 56.66
N ALA A 10 23.27 5.84 56.69
CA ALA A 10 21.99 6.56 56.52
C ALA A 10 22.28 8.08 56.35
N ILE A 11 21.21 8.91 56.42
CA ILE A 11 21.19 10.37 56.68
C ILE A 11 21.20 11.33 55.46
N LEU A 12 20.28 12.30 55.52
CA LEU A 12 19.97 13.45 54.64
C LEU A 12 20.25 14.76 55.42
N PRO A 13 20.06 15.98 54.87
CA PRO A 13 20.27 16.51 53.51
C PRO A 13 20.97 17.89 53.55
N LEU A 14 20.95 18.67 52.46
CA LEU A 14 21.13 20.13 52.51
C LEU A 14 20.28 20.85 51.44
N PHE A 15 19.58 21.93 51.81
CA PHE A 15 18.62 22.66 50.96
C PHE A 15 18.56 24.14 51.36
N HIS A 16 18.96 25.06 50.47
CA HIS A 16 18.66 26.52 50.49
C HIS A 16 19.26 27.17 49.19
N ASN A 17 18.71 28.23 48.59
CA ASN A 17 17.48 28.95 48.91
C ASN A 17 16.79 29.64 47.70
N LEU A 18 15.44 29.58 47.69
CA LEU A 18 14.43 30.52 47.18
C LEU A 18 14.66 31.46 45.97
N GLY A 19 13.74 31.38 45.00
CA GLY A 19 13.43 32.42 44.00
C GLY A 19 11.93 32.44 43.60
N ARG A 20 11.07 33.09 44.39
CA ARG A 20 9.59 32.97 44.29
C ARG A 20 8.96 33.76 43.13
N ARG A 21 7.88 33.22 42.54
CA ARG A 21 6.55 33.88 42.42
C ARG A 21 5.41 32.83 42.41
N ARG A 22 4.16 33.25 42.62
CA ARG A 22 2.98 32.39 42.90
C ARG A 22 1.76 32.81 42.07
N PHE A 23 0.88 31.86 41.73
CA PHE A 23 -0.61 31.81 41.86
C PHE A 23 -1.03 30.52 41.09
N ALA A 24 -1.78 29.52 41.59
CA ALA A 24 -3.00 29.44 42.43
C ALA A 24 -4.24 30.00 41.71
N GLU A 25 -5.42 29.36 41.67
CA GLU A 25 -5.99 28.20 42.41
C GLU A 25 -7.18 27.60 41.57
N ARG A 26 -7.53 26.29 41.56
CA ARG A 26 -8.55 25.63 42.43
C ARG A 26 -8.76 24.13 42.16
N LYS A 27 -9.41 23.44 43.13
CA LYS A 27 -9.68 21.99 43.18
C LYS A 27 -11.18 21.66 43.15
N ARG A 28 -11.53 20.45 42.69
CA ARG A 28 -12.32 19.39 43.39
C ARG A 28 -12.38 18.15 42.47
N VAL A 29 -11.86 16.96 42.79
CA VAL A 29 -12.06 16.04 43.94
C VAL A 29 -13.28 15.13 43.77
N GLY A 30 -13.01 13.82 43.62
CA GLY A 30 -13.92 12.69 43.73
C GLY A 30 -13.08 11.41 43.87
N LEU A 31 -13.32 10.61 44.92
CA LEU A 31 -12.47 9.48 45.33
C LEU A 31 -13.33 8.35 45.89
N ILE A 32 -13.22 7.13 45.34
CA ILE A 32 -13.63 5.88 46.00
C ILE A 32 -12.61 4.80 45.66
N LEU A 33 -12.12 4.07 46.66
CA LEU A 33 -11.31 2.86 46.50
C LEU A 33 -11.48 1.96 47.74
N ALA A 34 -12.05 0.76 47.56
CA ALA A 34 -12.09 -0.33 48.53
C ALA A 34 -12.11 -1.64 47.72
N LEU A 35 -11.09 -2.50 47.80
CA LEU A 35 -10.74 -3.42 48.89
C LEU A 35 -11.76 -4.55 49.08
N PHE A 36 -11.37 -5.78 48.71
CA PHE A 36 -11.74 -7.01 49.42
C PHE A 36 -10.76 -8.16 49.09
N SER A 37 -10.38 -8.95 50.09
CA SER A 37 -9.53 -10.13 49.92
C SER A 37 -9.74 -11.18 51.03
N THR A 38 -10.65 -12.15 50.76
CA THR A 38 -10.72 -13.52 51.34
C THR A 38 -10.87 -13.61 52.89
N PRO A 39 -10.91 -14.79 53.57
CA PRO A 39 -10.99 -16.19 53.09
C PRO A 39 -12.01 -17.14 53.81
N LEU A 40 -12.12 -18.40 53.34
CA LEU A 40 -12.57 -19.64 54.06
C LEU A 40 -14.08 -19.76 54.44
N SER A 41 -14.71 -20.94 54.62
CA SER A 41 -14.30 -22.36 54.51
C SER A 41 -15.49 -23.34 54.26
N ASN A 42 -15.17 -24.64 54.06
CA ASN A 42 -15.99 -25.86 54.31
C ASN A 42 -17.15 -26.20 53.31
N CYS A 43 -17.43 -27.48 52.96
CA CYS A 43 -16.62 -28.71 53.02
C CYS A 43 -17.21 -29.84 52.11
N ASN A 44 -16.52 -30.99 52.05
CA ASN A 44 -16.84 -32.26 51.37
C ASN A 44 -16.71 -32.30 49.82
N GLY A 45 -16.00 -33.27 49.22
CA GLY A 45 -15.05 -34.22 49.84
C GLY A 45 -14.54 -35.35 48.94
N ARG A 46 -13.23 -35.68 49.07
CA ARG A 46 -12.51 -36.92 48.64
C ARG A 46 -12.35 -37.14 47.11
N ARG A 47 -11.12 -37.09 46.56
CA ARG A 47 -10.03 -38.13 46.51
C ARG A 47 -10.24 -39.16 45.37
N ARG A 48 -9.25 -39.61 44.58
CA ARG A 48 -7.80 -39.27 44.47
C ARG A 48 -7.17 -39.93 43.20
N ALA A 49 -6.21 -39.26 42.54
CA ALA A 49 -5.16 -39.84 41.67
C ALA A 49 -5.67 -40.61 40.39
N VAL A 50 -4.87 -41.08 39.42
CA VAL A 50 -3.41 -41.39 39.32
C VAL A 50 -2.79 -40.81 38.03
N SER A 51 -1.45 -40.80 37.98
CA SER A 51 -0.51 -40.05 37.13
C SER A 51 -0.06 -40.70 35.79
N ALA A 52 0.63 -39.88 34.97
CA ALA A 52 1.82 -40.23 34.15
C ALA A 52 1.58 -40.96 32.79
N PHE A 53 2.46 -40.92 31.76
CA PHE A 53 3.68 -40.12 31.49
C PHE A 53 3.99 -40.11 29.95
N LEU A 54 4.77 -39.12 29.49
CA LEU A 54 5.65 -39.04 28.29
C LEU A 54 5.23 -39.49 26.84
N SER A 55 5.75 -38.70 25.90
CA SER A 55 5.91 -38.89 24.42
C SER A 55 7.13 -39.82 24.08
N PRO A 56 7.65 -39.98 22.82
CA PRO A 56 7.33 -39.37 21.50
C PRO A 56 7.47 -40.30 20.23
N THR A 57 7.58 -39.68 19.04
CA THR A 57 8.34 -40.09 17.80
C THR A 57 7.81 -41.11 16.75
N ASN A 58 7.60 -40.56 15.53
CA ASN A 58 8.12 -40.95 14.20
C ASN A 58 7.80 -42.27 13.42
N THR A 59 7.32 -42.02 12.18
CA THR A 59 7.74 -42.60 10.86
C THR A 59 7.22 -43.94 10.28
N LEU A 60 7.05 -43.89 8.93
CA LEU A 60 7.25 -44.91 7.87
C LEU A 60 6.09 -45.75 7.25
N SER A 61 5.98 -45.59 5.92
CA SER A 61 5.78 -46.60 4.84
C SER A 61 4.52 -47.51 4.71
N SER A 62 3.60 -47.07 3.82
CA SER A 62 3.27 -47.69 2.51
C SER A 62 2.59 -49.07 2.32
N THR A 63 1.82 -49.15 1.22
CA THR A 63 1.42 -50.30 0.36
C THR A 63 0.14 -51.15 0.61
N LYS A 64 -0.76 -51.07 -0.39
CA LYS A 64 -1.44 -52.16 -1.14
C LYS A 64 -2.57 -53.05 -0.52
N THR A 65 -3.82 -52.73 -0.93
CA THR A 65 -4.85 -53.65 -1.54
C THR A 65 -5.47 -54.83 -0.73
N PRO A 66 -6.59 -55.46 -1.18
CA PRO A 66 -7.72 -55.01 -2.02
C PRO A 66 -9.14 -55.38 -1.48
N SER A 67 -10.17 -54.93 -2.22
CA SER A 67 -11.49 -55.55 -2.48
C SER A 67 -12.45 -56.02 -1.34
N LYS A 68 -13.70 -55.56 -1.44
CA LYS A 68 -14.84 -56.44 -1.80
C LYS A 68 -16.08 -55.63 -2.24
N SER A 69 -16.90 -56.25 -3.10
CA SER A 69 -18.10 -55.68 -3.73
C SER A 69 -19.38 -56.12 -3.00
N PHE A 70 -20.48 -55.39 -3.18
CA PHE A 70 -21.82 -55.99 -3.29
C PHE A 70 -22.73 -55.16 -4.21
N LEU A 71 -23.74 -55.82 -4.78
CA LEU A 71 -24.68 -55.28 -5.79
C LEU A 71 -25.87 -54.59 -5.11
N TYR A 72 -26.66 -53.80 -5.87
CA TYR A 72 -27.99 -54.26 -6.30
C TYR A 72 -28.54 -53.48 -7.52
N TYR A 73 -29.67 -53.96 -8.06
CA TYR A 73 -30.15 -53.79 -9.44
C TYR A 73 -30.61 -52.38 -9.86
N SER A 74 -30.67 -52.19 -11.19
CA SER A 74 -31.39 -51.09 -11.86
C SER A 74 -32.56 -51.63 -12.69
N THR A 75 -33.58 -50.79 -12.93
CA THR A 75 -34.45 -50.92 -14.12
C THR A 75 -34.87 -49.57 -14.70
N LYS A 76 -34.79 -49.52 -16.03
CA LYS A 76 -35.19 -48.49 -17.01
C LYS A 76 -36.74 -48.41 -17.13
N SER A 77 -37.41 -47.39 -17.71
CA SER A 77 -37.02 -46.08 -18.31
C SER A 77 -38.25 -45.28 -18.85
N ARG A 78 -37.98 -44.09 -19.44
CA ARG A 78 -38.65 -43.47 -20.63
C ARG A 78 -39.85 -42.50 -20.47
N THR A 79 -39.50 -41.21 -20.40
CA THR A 79 -39.83 -40.15 -21.39
C THR A 79 -41.27 -39.90 -21.90
N SER A 80 -41.80 -38.74 -21.49
CA SER A 80 -42.44 -37.69 -22.31
C SER A 80 -43.69 -37.94 -23.17
N ARG A 81 -44.73 -37.12 -22.92
CA ARG A 81 -45.38 -36.28 -23.96
C ARG A 81 -46.10 -35.08 -23.30
N SER A 82 -46.18 -33.97 -24.03
CA SER A 82 -46.93 -32.75 -23.69
C SER A 82 -48.20 -32.64 -24.55
N VAL A 83 -49.21 -31.88 -24.08
CA VAL A 83 -50.17 -31.09 -24.89
C VAL A 83 -51.06 -30.23 -23.97
N THR A 84 -51.63 -29.15 -24.51
CA THR A 84 -52.32 -28.04 -23.83
C THR A 84 -53.85 -28.23 -23.72
N GLU A 85 -54.49 -27.34 -22.94
CA GLU A 85 -55.92 -26.96 -22.98
C GLU A 85 -57.02 -28.00 -22.71
N LEU A 86 -57.84 -27.76 -21.65
CA LEU A 86 -59.28 -27.45 -21.76
C LEU A 86 -59.98 -27.37 -20.39
N LEU A 87 -60.42 -26.17 -19.99
CA LEU A 87 -61.55 -26.00 -19.05
C LEU A 87 -62.40 -24.79 -19.47
N ARG A 88 -63.66 -25.06 -19.84
CA ARG A 88 -64.73 -24.08 -20.11
C ARG A 88 -66.07 -24.71 -19.70
N LEU A 89 -67.06 -23.85 -19.43
CA LEU A 89 -68.46 -24.19 -19.05
C LEU A 89 -68.58 -24.75 -17.61
N ARG A 90 -69.65 -24.48 -16.84
CA ARG A 90 -70.74 -23.49 -16.98
C ARG A 90 -71.43 -23.26 -15.62
N ALA A 91 -71.81 -22.02 -15.34
CA ALA A 91 -72.93 -21.66 -14.44
C ALA A 91 -73.53 -20.32 -14.93
N SER A 92 -74.81 -20.06 -14.71
CA SER A 92 -75.53 -18.89 -15.27
C SER A 92 -76.79 -18.55 -14.47
N SER A 93 -77.44 -17.41 -14.79
CA SER A 93 -78.56 -16.74 -14.08
C SER A 93 -78.12 -15.93 -12.85
N LEU A 94 -78.66 -14.73 -12.52
CA LEU A 94 -79.56 -13.74 -13.17
C LEU A 94 -79.37 -12.37 -12.40
N CYS A 95 -79.83 -11.15 -12.75
CA CYS A 95 -80.57 -10.55 -13.88
C CYS A 95 -80.40 -8.99 -13.93
N LEU A 96 -80.89 -8.35 -15.01
CA LEU A 96 -81.42 -6.96 -15.17
C LEU A 96 -80.62 -5.67 -14.77
N ARG A 97 -80.47 -4.78 -15.79
CA ARG A 97 -80.55 -3.29 -15.81
C ARG A 97 -79.40 -2.39 -15.26
N SER A 98 -78.41 -2.12 -16.14
CA SER A 98 -78.03 -0.80 -16.73
C SER A 98 -78.19 0.55 -15.97
N PRO A 99 -77.38 1.61 -16.27
CA PRO A 99 -76.02 1.65 -16.88
C PRO A 99 -75.07 2.77 -16.33
N LYS A 100 -73.86 2.88 -16.92
CA LYS A 100 -72.89 4.01 -16.90
C LYS A 100 -72.12 4.31 -15.60
N SER A 101 -70.88 3.80 -15.50
CA SER A 101 -69.70 4.68 -15.65
C SER A 101 -68.47 3.85 -16.07
N THR A 102 -67.75 4.30 -17.10
CA THR A 102 -66.55 3.60 -17.60
C THR A 102 -65.32 4.37 -17.17
N ARG A 103 -64.66 3.97 -16.07
CA ARG A 103 -63.30 4.40 -15.76
C ARG A 103 -62.32 3.28 -16.07
N THR A 104 -61.73 3.35 -17.26
CA THR A 104 -60.63 2.48 -17.68
C THR A 104 -59.41 2.78 -16.81
N LEU A 105 -59.14 1.92 -15.82
CA LEU A 105 -57.93 2.02 -15.00
C LEU A 105 -56.72 1.62 -15.86
N SER A 106 -56.03 2.63 -16.40
CA SER A 106 -54.77 2.44 -17.13
C SER A 106 -53.69 1.99 -16.14
N VAL A 107 -53.35 0.70 -16.15
CA VAL A 107 -52.21 0.16 -15.41
C VAL A 107 -50.92 0.48 -16.19
N MET A 108 -50.57 1.76 -16.23
CA MET A 108 -49.39 2.26 -16.93
C MET A 108 -48.11 2.04 -16.10
N SER A 109 -47.27 1.11 -16.57
CA SER A 109 -45.80 1.14 -16.57
C SER A 109 -45.00 1.55 -15.31
N LEU A 110 -45.59 1.60 -14.11
CA LEU A 110 -44.88 1.88 -12.85
C LEU A 110 -43.63 1.00 -12.64
N GLY A 111 -43.68 -0.27 -13.09
CA GLY A 111 -42.54 -1.18 -13.05
C GLY A 111 -41.36 -0.69 -13.90
N ALA A 112 -41.59 -0.33 -15.17
CA ALA A 112 -40.52 0.04 -16.11
C ALA A 112 -39.79 1.34 -15.72
N VAL A 113 -40.54 2.33 -15.22
CA VAL A 113 -39.93 3.58 -14.72
C VAL A 113 -39.09 3.34 -13.46
N SER A 114 -39.48 2.37 -12.61
CA SER A 114 -38.71 2.01 -11.42
C SER A 114 -37.39 1.29 -11.75
N THR A 115 -37.37 0.38 -12.72
CA THR A 115 -36.13 -0.31 -13.14
C THR A 115 -35.17 0.65 -13.84
N GLU A 116 -35.67 1.46 -14.79
CA GLU A 116 -34.82 2.41 -15.53
C GLU A 116 -34.19 3.47 -14.61
N SER A 117 -34.90 3.92 -13.56
CA SER A 117 -34.33 4.85 -12.57
C SER A 117 -33.27 4.19 -11.68
N SER A 118 -33.41 2.90 -11.36
CA SER A 118 -32.42 2.12 -10.61
C SER A 118 -31.14 1.85 -11.42
N GLU A 119 -31.27 1.41 -12.67
CA GLU A 119 -30.13 1.14 -13.57
C GLU A 119 -29.29 2.41 -13.84
N ARG A 120 -29.97 3.56 -14.04
CA ARG A 120 -29.32 4.87 -14.13
C ARG A 120 -28.56 5.24 -12.85
N LEU A 121 -29.11 4.92 -11.68
CA LEU A 121 -28.45 5.19 -10.39
C LEU A 121 -27.21 4.30 -10.19
N VAL A 122 -27.32 3.00 -10.47
CA VAL A 122 -26.18 2.06 -10.42
C VAL A 122 -25.06 2.51 -11.35
N THR A 123 -25.39 2.91 -12.58
CA THR A 123 -24.42 3.48 -13.54
C THR A 123 -23.76 4.75 -12.98
N THR A 124 -24.54 5.66 -12.40
CA THR A 124 -24.02 6.92 -11.79
C THR A 124 -23.03 6.63 -10.65
N VAL A 125 -23.37 5.71 -9.74
CA VAL A 125 -22.48 5.35 -8.62
C VAL A 125 -21.24 4.59 -9.11
N THR A 126 -21.34 3.81 -10.19
CA THR A 126 -20.21 3.16 -10.85
C THR A 126 -19.25 4.18 -11.47
N ASP A 127 -19.77 5.23 -12.13
CA ASP A 127 -18.97 6.33 -12.67
C ASP A 127 -18.34 7.20 -11.56
N HIS A 128 -19.02 7.38 -10.43
CA HIS A 128 -18.43 7.98 -9.23
C HIS A 128 -17.27 7.15 -8.66
N ALA A 129 -17.43 5.83 -8.56
CA ALA A 129 -16.39 4.92 -8.07
C ALA A 129 -15.15 4.94 -8.99
N ARG A 130 -15.36 4.98 -10.32
CA ARG A 130 -14.29 5.14 -11.31
C ARG A 130 -13.58 6.48 -11.16
N THR A 131 -14.33 7.59 -11.08
CA THR A 131 -13.78 8.94 -10.88
C THR A 131 -12.94 9.03 -9.59
N MET A 132 -13.34 8.33 -8.53
CA MET A 132 -12.57 8.25 -7.27
C MET A 132 -11.29 7.41 -7.41
N ALA A 133 -11.31 6.31 -8.16
CA ALA A 133 -10.13 5.49 -8.45
C ALA A 133 -9.12 6.24 -9.34
N ASP A 134 -9.58 6.90 -10.41
CA ASP A 134 -8.74 7.70 -11.30
C ASP A 134 -8.08 8.87 -10.54
N ALA A 135 -8.83 9.54 -9.65
CA ALA A 135 -8.29 10.59 -8.78
C ALA A 135 -7.29 10.07 -7.74
N ALA A 136 -7.49 8.86 -7.22
CA ALA A 136 -6.54 8.21 -6.32
C ALA A 136 -5.19 7.98 -7.02
N ILE A 137 -5.21 7.33 -8.20
CA ILE A 137 -4.03 7.07 -9.03
C ILE A 137 -3.34 8.36 -9.44
N HIS A 138 -4.07 9.33 -9.99
CA HIS A 138 -3.48 10.57 -10.49
C HIS A 138 -2.79 11.39 -9.39
N SER A 139 -3.29 11.34 -8.14
CA SER A 139 -2.64 12.02 -7.01
C SER A 139 -1.23 11.50 -6.68
N VAL A 140 -0.88 10.30 -7.14
CA VAL A 140 0.41 9.62 -6.92
C VAL A 140 1.15 9.29 -8.22
N ASP A 141 0.71 9.84 -9.36
CA ASP A 141 1.52 9.89 -10.59
C ASP A 141 2.90 10.52 -10.27
N PRO A 142 4.03 9.94 -10.70
CA PRO A 142 5.34 10.39 -10.22
C PRO A 142 5.70 11.80 -10.69
N VAL A 143 5.19 12.20 -11.86
CA VAL A 143 5.41 13.55 -12.42
C VAL A 143 4.63 14.58 -11.60
N THR A 144 3.35 14.34 -11.35
CA THR A 144 2.48 15.19 -10.53
C THR A 144 2.96 15.23 -9.08
N ALA A 145 3.36 14.10 -8.50
CA ALA A 145 3.91 14.01 -7.15
C ALA A 145 5.16 14.89 -6.98
N VAL A 146 6.12 14.86 -7.91
CA VAL A 146 7.29 15.75 -7.86
C VAL A 146 6.90 17.20 -8.13
N ARG A 147 6.05 17.48 -9.12
CA ARG A 147 5.59 18.84 -9.46
C ARG A 147 4.76 19.51 -8.34
N ASP A 148 4.06 18.75 -7.51
CA ASP A 148 3.31 19.21 -6.32
C ASP A 148 4.24 19.71 -5.22
N HIS A 149 5.31 18.95 -4.96
CA HIS A 149 6.21 19.12 -3.81
C HIS A 149 7.41 20.00 -4.12
N VAL A 150 7.87 20.04 -5.37
CA VAL A 150 8.99 20.87 -5.81
C VAL A 150 8.44 22.10 -6.53
N ARG A 151 8.52 23.26 -5.87
CA ARG A 151 8.00 24.54 -6.37
C ARG A 151 9.12 25.57 -6.43
N LYS A 152 9.25 26.21 -7.58
CA LYS A 152 10.26 27.23 -7.83
C LYS A 152 9.66 28.61 -7.64
N LEU A 153 10.16 29.36 -6.67
CA LEU A 153 9.83 30.78 -6.50
C LEU A 153 10.99 31.63 -7.01
N VAL A 154 10.70 32.53 -7.95
CA VAL A 154 11.62 33.59 -8.36
C VAL A 154 11.37 34.77 -7.43
N ASP A 155 12.37 35.14 -6.63
CA ASP A 155 12.24 36.32 -5.78
C ASP A 155 12.22 37.58 -6.67
N LEU A 156 11.11 38.31 -6.61
CA LEU A 156 10.90 39.60 -7.28
C LEU A 156 11.19 40.79 -6.36
N SER A 157 11.38 40.55 -5.06
CA SER A 157 11.51 41.54 -3.99
C SER A 157 12.96 41.72 -3.53
N SER A 158 13.76 42.40 -4.36
CA SER A 158 15.07 42.93 -3.94
C SER A 158 14.93 44.14 -3.01
N THR A 159 14.27 43.97 -1.87
CA THR A 159 14.04 44.97 -0.81
C THR A 159 14.50 44.42 0.53
N ALA A 160 15.70 44.82 0.91
CA ALA A 160 16.52 44.28 2.00
C ALA A 160 15.81 43.99 3.34
N ALA A 161 16.03 42.77 3.84
CA ALA A 161 16.15 42.45 5.26
C ALA A 161 17.39 41.58 5.46
N ALA A 162 18.17 41.80 6.52
CA ALA A 162 19.53 41.25 6.62
C ALA A 162 19.58 39.88 7.29
N ASN A 163 20.32 38.95 6.67
CA ASN A 163 21.52 38.37 7.29
C ASN A 163 22.36 37.57 6.26
N HIS A 164 23.70 37.65 6.43
CA HIS A 164 24.75 36.90 5.74
C HIS A 164 24.89 36.98 4.19
N THR A 165 25.83 37.84 3.76
CA THR A 165 26.85 37.56 2.71
C THR A 165 26.45 37.34 1.24
N SER A 166 25.19 37.53 0.83
CA SER A 166 24.86 37.65 -0.60
C SER A 166 25.30 39.00 -1.18
N LYS A 167 25.75 39.03 -2.45
CA LYS A 167 26.04 40.27 -3.18
C LYS A 167 24.73 40.98 -3.55
N PRO A 168 24.62 42.32 -3.43
CA PRO A 168 23.44 43.03 -3.89
C PRO A 168 23.23 42.87 -5.40
N GLY A 169 22.01 42.50 -5.81
CA GLY A 169 21.58 42.49 -7.22
C GLY A 169 21.33 41.12 -7.86
N THR A 170 21.78 40.02 -7.27
CA THR A 170 21.50 38.68 -7.80
C THR A 170 20.09 38.22 -7.42
N LYS A 171 19.22 37.91 -8.40
CA LYS A 171 17.91 37.32 -8.12
C LYS A 171 18.08 35.88 -7.63
N ALA A 172 17.82 35.64 -6.34
CA ALA A 172 17.80 34.30 -5.78
C ALA A 172 16.67 33.47 -6.43
N THR A 173 17.01 32.27 -6.92
CA THR A 173 16.01 31.26 -7.30
C THR A 173 15.80 30.37 -6.08
N LEU A 174 14.66 30.53 -5.42
CA LEU A 174 14.29 29.74 -4.26
C LEU A 174 13.54 28.49 -4.72
N LEU A 175 13.90 27.35 -4.14
CA LEU A 175 13.24 26.07 -4.36
C LEU A 175 12.58 25.65 -3.04
N HIS A 176 11.25 25.64 -3.05
CA HIS A 176 10.43 25.16 -1.95
C HIS A 176 10.16 23.67 -2.16
N ILE A 177 10.41 22.88 -1.12
CA ILE A 177 10.37 21.42 -1.14
C ILE A 177 9.46 20.93 -0.01
N GLY A 178 8.37 20.26 -0.37
CA GLY A 178 7.33 19.82 0.56
C GLY A 178 5.99 20.55 0.37
N ILE A 179 4.91 19.98 0.90
CA ILE A 179 3.55 20.56 0.85
C ILE A 179 2.98 20.91 2.24
N ASP A 180 3.52 20.33 3.31
CA ASP A 180 3.18 20.66 4.69
C ASP A 180 3.98 21.88 5.15
N PRO A 181 3.34 23.02 5.52
CA PRO A 181 4.03 24.21 5.98
C PRO A 181 4.98 24.01 7.17
N HIS A 182 4.79 22.97 7.98
CA HIS A 182 5.64 22.64 9.11
C HIS A 182 6.89 21.83 8.75
N ASN A 183 6.91 21.23 7.55
CA ASN A 183 8.01 20.40 7.04
C ASN A 183 8.55 20.89 5.68
N MET A 184 8.19 22.10 5.23
CA MET A 184 8.77 22.71 4.01
C MET A 184 10.25 23.05 4.22
N VAL A 185 11.08 22.69 3.23
CA VAL A 185 12.48 23.12 3.13
C VAL A 185 12.64 24.08 1.97
N ASN A 186 13.23 25.25 2.24
CA ASN A 186 13.50 26.28 1.24
C ASN A 186 15.00 26.33 0.99
N LEU A 187 15.43 26.09 -0.25
CA LEU A 187 16.83 26.13 -0.68
C LEU A 187 17.04 27.23 -1.73
N SER A 188 18.07 28.07 -1.59
CA SER A 188 18.45 28.96 -2.68
C SER A 188 19.41 28.24 -3.62
N LEU A 189 19.11 28.23 -4.93
CA LEU A 189 20.00 27.61 -5.92
C LEU A 189 21.33 28.38 -6.10
N SER A 190 21.44 29.61 -5.58
CA SER A 190 22.72 30.34 -5.49
C SER A 190 23.75 29.68 -4.59
N ASP A 191 23.29 28.83 -3.68
CA ASP A 191 24.10 28.31 -2.57
C ASP A 191 24.90 27.08 -3.00
N TYR A 192 24.73 26.66 -4.26
CA TYR A 192 25.30 25.47 -4.86
C TYR A 192 26.01 25.79 -6.19
N ASP A 193 27.13 25.10 -6.46
CA ASP A 193 27.82 25.11 -7.77
C ASP A 193 27.37 23.91 -8.64
N HIS A 194 26.88 22.85 -8.00
CA HIS A 194 26.46 21.61 -8.64
C HIS A 194 25.14 21.09 -8.08
N ILE A 195 24.27 20.61 -8.99
CA ILE A 195 23.08 19.82 -8.67
C ILE A 195 23.27 18.43 -9.24
N LEU A 196 23.24 17.42 -8.37
CA LEU A 196 23.41 16.02 -8.74
C LEU A 196 22.07 15.29 -8.63
N VAL A 197 21.58 14.71 -9.73
CA VAL A 197 20.34 13.93 -9.76
C VAL A 197 20.68 12.43 -9.72
N VAL A 198 20.42 11.78 -8.59
CA VAL A 198 20.53 10.31 -8.46
C VAL A 198 19.15 9.72 -8.27
N ALA A 199 18.75 8.81 -9.17
CA ALA A 199 17.38 8.31 -9.20
C ALA A 199 17.36 6.80 -9.38
N PHE A 200 16.53 6.07 -8.62
CA PHE A 200 16.39 4.62 -8.82
C PHE A 200 15.04 4.07 -8.33
N GLY A 201 14.56 3.04 -9.04
CA GLY A 201 13.22 2.48 -8.89
C GLY A 201 12.40 2.57 -10.19
N LYS A 202 11.23 1.92 -10.21
CA LYS A 202 10.32 1.83 -11.38
C LYS A 202 9.94 3.20 -11.96
N ALA A 203 9.77 4.21 -11.11
CA ALA A 203 9.30 5.56 -11.49
C ALA A 203 10.42 6.61 -11.59
N SER A 204 11.68 6.19 -11.44
CA SER A 204 12.84 7.09 -11.30
C SER A 204 13.05 8.04 -12.48
N SER A 205 12.83 7.58 -13.72
CA SER A 205 12.89 8.38 -14.94
C SER A 205 11.84 9.49 -14.97
N ALA A 206 10.59 9.18 -14.59
CA ALA A 206 9.48 10.12 -14.53
C ALA A 206 9.74 11.19 -13.45
N MET A 207 10.18 10.78 -12.26
CA MET A 207 10.53 11.70 -11.17
C MET A 207 11.70 12.62 -11.54
N ALA A 208 12.75 12.08 -12.18
CA ALA A 208 13.90 12.86 -12.62
C ALA A 208 13.54 13.86 -13.73
N THR A 209 12.70 13.45 -14.68
CA THR A 209 12.15 14.33 -15.73
C THR A 209 11.42 15.52 -15.10
N ALA A 210 10.48 15.25 -14.19
CA ALA A 210 9.68 16.26 -13.51
C ALA A 210 10.52 17.23 -12.66
N LEU A 211 11.59 16.74 -12.04
CA LEU A 211 12.55 17.58 -11.32
C LEU A 211 13.28 18.55 -12.26
N LEU A 212 13.79 18.07 -13.40
CA LEU A 212 14.51 18.91 -14.36
C LEU A 212 13.62 19.96 -15.02
N GLU A 213 12.36 19.61 -15.29
CA GLU A 213 11.33 20.59 -15.68
C GLU A 213 11.21 21.69 -14.62
N ARG A 214 10.94 21.35 -13.35
CA ARG A 214 10.83 22.33 -12.26
C ARG A 214 12.08 23.17 -12.05
N LEU A 215 13.27 22.56 -12.13
CA LEU A 215 14.55 23.28 -12.01
C LEU A 215 14.77 24.27 -13.17
N THR A 216 14.27 23.99 -14.38
CA THR A 216 14.47 24.85 -15.56
C THR A 216 13.28 25.72 -15.96
N GLU A 217 12.11 25.53 -15.33
CA GLU A 217 10.88 26.30 -15.52
C GLU A 217 11.11 27.82 -15.44
N GLY A 218 10.61 28.57 -16.42
CA GLY A 218 10.67 30.04 -16.45
C GLY A 218 12.05 30.68 -16.64
N GLN A 219 13.12 29.91 -16.88
CA GLN A 219 14.47 30.47 -17.09
C GLN A 219 14.83 30.56 -18.59
N PRO A 220 15.32 31.72 -19.08
CA PRO A 220 16.10 31.78 -20.31
C PRO A 220 17.38 30.94 -20.18
N ALA A 221 17.88 30.39 -21.27
CA ALA A 221 19.09 29.54 -21.30
C ALA A 221 20.41 30.27 -20.91
N THR A 222 20.34 31.56 -20.55
CA THR A 222 21.47 32.42 -20.22
C THR A 222 21.61 32.74 -18.73
N ASN A 223 20.65 32.35 -17.88
CA ASN A 223 20.76 32.52 -16.43
C ASN A 223 21.59 31.38 -15.80
N GLN A 224 22.45 31.74 -14.85
CA GLN A 224 23.33 30.79 -14.15
C GLN A 224 22.55 29.87 -13.20
N LEU A 225 22.04 28.75 -13.74
CA LEU A 225 21.76 27.56 -12.95
C LEU A 225 23.08 26.89 -12.53
N PRO A 226 23.13 26.21 -11.36
CA PRO A 226 24.23 25.31 -11.03
C PRO A 226 24.41 24.24 -12.10
N SER A 227 25.63 23.73 -12.24
CA SER A 227 25.92 22.65 -13.19
C SER A 227 25.15 21.38 -12.82
N ILE A 228 24.47 20.74 -13.78
CA ILE A 228 23.60 19.57 -13.51
C ILE A 228 24.21 18.29 -14.09
N SER A 229 24.45 17.29 -13.24
CA SER A 229 24.82 15.92 -13.65
C SER A 229 23.96 14.86 -12.94
N GLY A 230 24.11 13.59 -13.30
CA GLY A 230 23.37 12.53 -12.61
C GLY A 230 23.40 11.14 -13.22
N LEU A 231 22.75 10.21 -12.51
CA LEU A 231 22.53 8.83 -12.96
C LEU A 231 21.14 8.34 -12.53
N VAL A 232 20.37 7.84 -13.50
CA VAL A 232 19.04 7.25 -13.33
C VAL A 232 19.13 5.73 -13.57
N ILE A 233 18.80 4.91 -12.57
CA ILE A 233 18.73 3.44 -12.69
C ILE A 233 17.27 2.99 -12.66
N VAL A 234 16.76 2.62 -13.83
CA VAL A 234 15.36 2.33 -14.08
C VAL A 234 15.18 0.86 -14.48
N LYS A 235 13.97 0.32 -14.36
CA LYS A 235 13.67 -1.03 -14.88
C LYS A 235 13.66 -1.01 -16.41
N ASP A 236 14.09 -2.11 -17.02
CA ASP A 236 13.92 -2.40 -18.46
C ASP A 236 12.54 -1.96 -19.01
N GLY A 237 12.55 -1.10 -20.03
CA GLY A 237 11.37 -0.59 -20.72
C GLY A 237 10.54 0.43 -19.94
N HIS A 238 11.02 0.95 -18.81
CA HIS A 238 10.27 1.92 -17.98
C HIS A 238 10.72 3.39 -18.17
N ALA A 239 11.78 3.65 -18.95
CA ALA A 239 12.06 4.99 -19.45
C ALA A 239 11.37 5.22 -20.81
N THR A 240 10.50 6.22 -20.91
CA THR A 240 9.88 6.56 -22.22
C THR A 240 10.85 7.35 -23.10
N PRO A 241 10.70 7.33 -24.44
CA PRO A 241 11.54 8.12 -25.34
C PRO A 241 11.55 9.63 -25.00
N GLN A 242 10.41 10.17 -24.56
CA GLN A 242 10.29 11.58 -24.16
C GLN A 242 11.03 11.88 -22.84
N GLN A 243 11.02 10.93 -21.88
CA GLN A 243 11.82 11.06 -20.67
C GLN A 243 13.33 11.01 -21.00
N LEU A 244 13.75 10.11 -21.88
CA LEU A 244 15.14 10.02 -22.35
C LEU A 244 15.57 11.33 -23.04
N GLU A 245 14.74 11.87 -23.94
CA GLU A 245 15.00 13.15 -24.61
C GLU A 245 15.20 14.31 -23.64
N ILE A 246 14.41 14.40 -22.56
CA ILE A 246 14.52 15.45 -21.53
C ILE A 246 15.73 15.20 -20.60
N LEU A 247 15.97 13.95 -20.19
CA LEU A 247 17.07 13.59 -19.29
C LEU A 247 18.44 13.76 -19.97
N GLN A 248 18.54 13.50 -21.27
CA GLN A 248 19.80 13.47 -22.03
C GLN A 248 20.06 14.74 -22.86
N GLN A 249 19.38 15.86 -22.55
CA GLN A 249 19.64 17.16 -23.17
C GLN A 249 21.09 17.60 -22.92
N SER A 250 21.77 18.14 -23.94
CA SER A 250 23.20 18.51 -23.90
C SER A 250 23.59 19.57 -22.85
N ARG A 251 22.61 20.22 -22.22
CA ARG A 251 22.79 21.11 -21.05
C ARG A 251 22.93 20.37 -19.71
N TYR A 252 22.77 19.05 -19.70
CA TYR A 252 22.89 18.18 -18.53
C TYR A 252 23.93 17.07 -18.80
N ASN A 253 24.62 16.63 -17.75
CA ASN A 253 25.45 15.41 -17.80
C ASN A 253 24.76 14.27 -17.04
N ILE A 254 23.56 13.88 -17.48
CA ILE A 254 22.77 12.82 -16.86
C ILE A 254 22.79 11.57 -17.75
N SER A 255 23.07 10.41 -17.14
CA SER A 255 22.99 9.12 -17.84
C SER A 255 21.82 8.27 -17.30
N VAL A 256 21.12 7.60 -18.21
CA VAL A 256 20.04 6.66 -17.88
C VAL A 256 20.53 5.24 -18.14
N ARG A 257 20.24 4.33 -17.21
CA ARG A 257 20.65 2.91 -17.26
C ARG A 257 19.47 2.02 -16.91
N GLU A 258 19.17 1.08 -17.80
CA GLU A 258 18.17 0.05 -17.56
C GLU A 258 18.80 -1.20 -16.92
N ALA A 259 18.13 -1.75 -15.91
CA ALA A 259 18.56 -2.92 -15.16
C ALA A 259 17.39 -3.83 -14.78
N SER A 260 17.70 -5.07 -14.41
CA SER A 260 16.72 -6.10 -14.06
C SER A 260 16.03 -5.85 -12.72
N HIS A 261 14.73 -6.17 -12.67
CA HIS A 261 13.91 -6.22 -11.45
C HIS A 261 12.79 -7.26 -11.62
N PRO A 262 12.57 -8.19 -10.66
CA PRO A 262 12.92 -8.06 -9.24
C PRO A 262 14.29 -8.60 -8.80
N VAL A 263 14.96 -9.42 -9.62
CA VAL A 263 16.30 -9.94 -9.31
C VAL A 263 17.36 -8.98 -9.88
N PRO A 264 18.35 -8.51 -9.09
CA PRO A 264 19.39 -7.60 -9.57
C PRO A 264 20.30 -8.28 -10.60
N ASP A 265 20.80 -7.51 -11.57
CA ASP A 265 21.76 -7.95 -12.59
C ASP A 265 23.06 -7.11 -12.58
N GLN A 266 24.03 -7.50 -13.41
CA GLN A 266 25.32 -6.80 -13.50
C GLN A 266 25.18 -5.36 -14.02
N ARG A 267 24.13 -5.06 -14.81
CA ARG A 267 23.87 -3.69 -15.29
C ARG A 267 23.49 -2.77 -14.14
N GLY A 268 22.65 -3.26 -13.22
CA GLY A 268 22.35 -2.60 -11.95
C GLY A 268 23.60 -2.37 -11.10
N VAL A 269 24.48 -3.37 -11.00
CA VAL A 269 25.76 -3.25 -10.25
C VAL A 269 26.69 -2.20 -10.85
N ASP A 270 26.92 -2.24 -12.16
CA ASP A 270 27.80 -1.31 -12.86
C ASP A 270 27.26 0.13 -12.84
N ALA A 271 25.93 0.29 -12.87
CA ALA A 271 25.27 1.59 -12.74
C ALA A 271 25.32 2.13 -11.30
N SER A 272 25.11 1.26 -10.30
CA SER A 272 25.10 1.65 -8.88
C SER A 272 26.48 2.04 -8.37
N ARG A 273 27.54 1.36 -8.83
CA ARG A 273 28.94 1.76 -8.56
C ARG A 273 29.22 3.15 -9.14
N LYS A 274 28.95 3.36 -10.43
CA LYS A 274 29.11 4.67 -11.10
C LYS A 274 28.28 5.79 -10.45
N LEU A 275 27.11 5.47 -9.90
CA LEU A 275 26.28 6.42 -9.15
C LEU A 275 26.97 6.83 -7.83
N LEU A 276 27.51 5.88 -7.07
CA LEU A 276 28.25 6.15 -5.83
C LEU A 276 29.57 6.89 -6.11
N ASP A 277 30.31 6.50 -7.15
CA ASP A 277 31.53 7.18 -7.61
C ASP A 277 31.24 8.65 -7.96
N LEU A 278 30.13 8.91 -8.66
CA LEU A 278 29.67 10.25 -9.05
C LEU A 278 29.27 11.08 -7.83
N VAL A 279 28.52 10.49 -6.88
CA VAL A 279 28.14 11.15 -5.61
C VAL A 279 29.38 11.53 -4.80
N HIS A 280 30.35 10.63 -4.68
CA HIS A 280 31.59 10.88 -3.96
C HIS A 280 32.45 11.95 -4.65
N THR A 281 32.56 11.92 -5.98
CA THR A 281 33.32 12.89 -6.79
C THR A 281 32.80 14.33 -6.62
N TYR A 282 31.49 14.51 -6.46
CA TYR A 282 30.87 15.83 -6.25
C TYR A 282 30.56 16.16 -4.77
N ALA A 283 31.06 15.39 -3.80
CA ALA A 283 30.81 15.62 -2.37
C ALA A 283 31.44 16.93 -1.88
N SER A 284 30.62 17.97 -1.69
CA SER A 284 31.05 19.33 -1.34
C SER A 284 29.91 20.09 -0.65
N PRO A 285 30.17 21.04 0.27
CA PRO A 285 29.12 21.85 0.90
C PRO A 285 28.30 22.67 -0.13
N ARG A 286 28.88 22.90 -1.31
CA ARG A 286 28.29 23.57 -2.48
C ARG A 286 27.57 22.61 -3.45
N THR A 287 27.29 21.37 -3.05
CA THR A 287 26.55 20.40 -3.86
C THR A 287 25.17 20.11 -3.27
N LEU A 288 24.15 20.10 -4.14
CA LEU A 288 22.79 19.68 -3.84
C LEU A 288 22.48 18.35 -4.56
N VAL A 289 22.28 17.28 -3.81
CA VAL A 289 21.96 15.94 -4.32
C VAL A 289 20.46 15.69 -4.19
N PHE A 290 19.78 15.46 -5.31
CA PHE A 290 18.41 14.95 -5.32
C PHE A 290 18.42 13.42 -5.44
N ALA A 291 17.96 12.74 -4.40
CA ALA A 291 17.77 11.30 -4.37
C ALA A 291 16.30 10.95 -4.68
N LEU A 292 16.02 10.47 -5.88
CA LEU A 292 14.66 10.22 -6.36
C LEU A 292 14.35 8.72 -6.30
N LEU A 293 13.67 8.32 -5.23
CA LEU A 293 13.52 6.93 -4.83
C LEU A 293 12.10 6.44 -5.10
N SER A 294 11.96 5.26 -5.69
CA SER A 294 10.67 4.61 -5.89
C SER A 294 10.75 3.09 -5.78
N GLY A 295 9.58 2.45 -5.82
CA GLY A 295 9.41 1.01 -5.75
C GLY A 295 10.37 0.20 -6.64
N GLY A 296 10.85 -0.92 -6.11
CA GLY A 296 11.90 -1.74 -6.74
C GLY A 296 13.33 -1.22 -6.60
N GLY A 297 13.54 -0.07 -5.95
CA GLY A 297 14.87 0.53 -5.76
C GLY A 297 15.92 -0.40 -5.15
N SER A 298 15.55 -1.30 -4.23
CA SER A 298 16.51 -2.24 -3.59
C SER A 298 17.18 -3.23 -4.54
N ALA A 299 16.59 -3.51 -5.72
CA ALA A 299 17.17 -4.39 -6.73
C ALA A 299 17.86 -3.61 -7.87
N LEU A 300 17.32 -2.45 -8.25
CA LEU A 300 17.93 -1.60 -9.29
C LEU A 300 19.19 -0.91 -8.77
N PHE A 301 19.16 -0.38 -7.54
CA PHE A 301 20.33 0.12 -6.84
C PHE A 301 20.98 -1.01 -6.01
N CYS A 302 21.70 -1.87 -6.71
CA CYS A 302 22.44 -2.99 -6.15
C CYS A 302 23.95 -2.70 -6.18
N ALA A 303 24.60 -2.59 -5.02
CA ALA A 303 26.01 -2.23 -4.93
C ALA A 303 26.75 -3.15 -3.94
N PRO A 304 27.14 -4.38 -4.34
CA PRO A 304 27.84 -5.32 -3.47
C PRO A 304 29.11 -4.71 -2.87
N HIS A 305 29.36 -5.02 -1.60
CA HIS A 305 30.66 -4.78 -0.94
C HIS A 305 31.80 -5.34 -1.82
N GLU A 306 32.97 -4.71 -1.80
CA GLU A 306 34.10 -5.07 -2.67
C GLU A 306 34.55 -6.52 -2.56
N SER A 307 34.34 -7.13 -1.38
CA SER A 307 34.63 -8.54 -1.09
C SER A 307 33.54 -9.53 -1.50
N LEU A 308 32.46 -9.07 -2.15
CA LEU A 308 31.29 -9.86 -2.55
C LEU A 308 31.00 -9.74 -4.04
N THR A 309 30.50 -10.82 -4.62
CA THR A 309 29.94 -10.84 -5.97
C THR A 309 28.43 -10.56 -5.96
N LEU A 310 27.86 -10.27 -7.14
CA LEU A 310 26.41 -10.25 -7.32
C LEU A 310 25.76 -11.61 -6.98
N LEU A 311 26.45 -12.73 -7.27
CA LEU A 311 25.95 -14.07 -6.99
C LEU A 311 25.82 -14.32 -5.48
N ASP A 312 26.77 -13.83 -4.67
CA ASP A 312 26.69 -13.91 -3.20
C ASP A 312 25.43 -13.22 -2.66
N LEU A 313 25.07 -12.04 -3.22
CA LEU A 313 23.85 -11.32 -2.85
C LEU A 313 22.58 -12.04 -3.32
N GLN A 314 22.58 -12.59 -4.54
CA GLN A 314 21.43 -13.34 -5.08
C GLN A 314 21.16 -14.60 -4.25
N GLN A 315 22.20 -15.38 -3.93
CA GLN A 315 22.11 -16.58 -3.08
C GLN A 315 21.67 -16.21 -1.66
N THR A 316 22.25 -15.16 -1.07
CA THR A 316 21.83 -14.66 0.25
C THR A 316 20.36 -14.24 0.25
N ASN A 317 19.91 -13.47 -0.74
CA ASN A 317 18.52 -13.04 -0.84
C ASN A 317 17.56 -14.24 -1.00
N GLN A 318 17.96 -15.28 -1.72
CA GLN A 318 17.19 -16.53 -1.83
C GLN A 318 17.08 -17.27 -0.48
N ALA A 319 18.19 -17.40 0.27
CA ALA A 319 18.18 -18.01 1.59
C ALA A 319 17.37 -17.20 2.62
N LEU A 320 17.45 -15.86 2.55
CA LEU A 320 16.63 -14.95 3.36
C LEU A 320 15.14 -15.12 3.05
N LEU A 321 14.73 -15.24 1.77
CA LEU A 321 13.34 -15.53 1.42
C LEU A 321 12.87 -16.91 1.92
N GLN A 322 13.74 -17.91 1.89
CA GLN A 322 13.44 -19.27 2.36
C GLN A 322 13.35 -19.39 3.90
N SER A 323 13.83 -18.39 4.64
CA SER A 323 13.80 -18.38 6.11
C SER A 323 12.43 -18.06 6.74
N GLY A 324 11.51 -17.47 5.96
CA GLY A 324 10.21 -16.99 6.46
C GLY A 324 10.30 -15.73 7.33
N TRP A 325 11.44 -15.05 7.39
CA TRP A 325 11.62 -13.79 8.12
C TRP A 325 10.78 -12.63 7.57
N SER A 326 10.61 -11.57 8.37
CA SER A 326 10.00 -10.33 7.87
C SER A 326 10.96 -9.58 6.95
N ILE A 327 10.39 -8.74 6.07
CA ILE A 327 11.18 -7.85 5.20
C ILE A 327 12.10 -6.90 6.01
N THR A 328 11.75 -6.60 7.26
CA THR A 328 12.58 -5.84 8.20
C THR A 328 13.87 -6.59 8.53
N ASP A 329 13.75 -7.84 8.99
CA ASP A 329 14.90 -8.68 9.38
C ASP A 329 15.78 -9.01 8.17
N MET A 330 15.17 -9.31 7.02
CA MET A 330 15.88 -9.47 5.75
C MET A 330 16.69 -8.22 5.40
N ASN A 331 16.12 -7.02 5.61
CA ASN A 331 16.80 -5.76 5.33
C ASN A 331 17.91 -5.45 6.35
N VAL A 332 17.82 -5.89 7.62
CA VAL A 332 18.92 -5.77 8.59
C VAL A 332 20.18 -6.45 8.05
N VAL A 333 20.07 -7.66 7.48
CA VAL A 333 21.20 -8.34 6.81
C VAL A 333 21.59 -7.62 5.51
N ARG A 334 20.64 -7.35 4.60
CA ARG A 334 20.94 -6.78 3.26
C ARG A 334 21.64 -5.42 3.32
N LYS A 335 21.31 -4.55 4.29
CA LYS A 335 21.98 -3.25 4.49
C LYS A 335 23.49 -3.36 4.76
N ARG A 336 24.00 -4.52 5.19
CA ARG A 336 25.44 -4.74 5.49
C ARG A 336 26.26 -5.22 4.30
N LEU A 337 25.61 -5.86 3.33
CA LEU A 337 26.29 -6.51 2.21
C LEU A 337 26.50 -5.56 1.01
N GLU A 338 26.03 -4.31 1.14
CA GLU A 338 25.98 -3.35 0.05
C GLU A 338 26.41 -1.93 0.48
N THR A 339 27.21 -1.27 -0.36
CA THR A 339 27.89 0.00 -0.01
C THR A 339 26.99 1.24 -0.08
N GLY A 340 25.83 1.17 -0.74
CA GLY A 340 24.90 2.30 -0.89
C GLY A 340 23.69 2.30 0.06
N LYS A 341 23.43 1.20 0.77
CA LYS A 341 22.21 0.99 1.59
C LYS A 341 22.43 1.38 3.06
N GLY A 342 21.34 1.61 3.80
CA GLY A 342 21.37 1.99 5.23
C GLY A 342 22.18 3.27 5.49
N GLY A 343 21.70 4.41 5.00
CA GLY A 343 22.30 5.74 5.19
C GLY A 343 23.57 6.03 4.39
N ARG A 344 24.19 5.02 3.77
CA ARG A 344 25.51 5.17 3.12
C ARG A 344 25.51 6.05 1.87
N LEU A 345 24.40 6.19 1.14
CA LEU A 345 24.30 7.14 0.02
C LEU A 345 24.31 8.60 0.53
N ALA A 346 23.68 8.88 1.67
CA ALA A 346 23.78 10.19 2.31
C ALA A 346 25.19 10.45 2.89
N ALA A 347 25.84 9.42 3.44
CA ALA A 347 27.23 9.54 3.91
C ALA A 347 28.22 9.76 2.75
N ALA A 348 28.03 9.12 1.59
CA ALA A 348 28.84 9.34 0.40
C ALA A 348 28.69 10.77 -0.18
N ALA A 349 27.52 11.40 0.00
CA ALA A 349 27.24 12.76 -0.44
C ALA A 349 27.77 13.85 0.51
N HIS A 350 28.01 13.51 1.78
CA HIS A 350 28.45 14.47 2.80
C HIS A 350 29.84 15.04 2.45
N PRO A 351 30.07 16.37 2.55
CA PRO A 351 29.27 17.38 3.26
C PRO A 351 28.20 18.11 2.42
N GLY A 352 27.82 17.55 1.27
CA GLY A 352 26.72 18.06 0.45
C GLY A 352 25.34 17.99 1.12
N THR A 353 24.36 18.63 0.47
CA THR A 353 22.98 18.66 0.93
C THR A 353 22.18 17.60 0.18
N VAL A 354 21.45 16.74 0.88
CA VAL A 354 20.71 15.63 0.27
C VAL A 354 19.21 15.87 0.42
N VAL A 355 18.47 15.90 -0.69
CA VAL A 355 17.01 15.94 -0.71
C VAL A 355 16.51 14.62 -1.30
N SER A 356 15.88 13.80 -0.48
CA SER A 356 15.23 12.56 -0.92
C SER A 356 13.78 12.85 -1.26
N LEU A 357 13.37 12.62 -2.52
CA LEU A 357 11.96 12.58 -2.91
C LEU A 357 11.56 11.12 -3.08
N ILE A 358 10.61 10.65 -2.28
CA ILE A 358 10.28 9.22 -2.17
C ILE A 358 8.84 8.96 -2.60
N LEU A 359 8.67 7.98 -3.49
CA LEU A 359 7.39 7.39 -3.87
C LEU A 359 7.31 5.98 -3.27
N SER A 360 6.49 5.80 -2.23
CA SER A 360 6.47 4.59 -1.41
C SER A 360 5.48 3.55 -1.93
N ASP A 361 5.99 2.36 -2.23
CA ASP A 361 5.20 1.13 -2.41
C ASP A 361 5.25 0.20 -1.19
N VAL A 362 5.61 0.70 -0.01
CA VAL A 362 5.66 -0.08 1.24
C VAL A 362 4.61 0.43 2.22
N LEU A 363 3.69 -0.45 2.64
CA LEU A 363 2.60 -0.06 3.54
C LEU A 363 3.12 0.57 4.83
N GLY A 364 2.57 1.74 5.15
CA GLY A 364 2.92 2.49 6.35
C GLY A 364 4.22 3.29 6.28
N ASP A 365 4.89 3.31 5.12
CA ASP A 365 6.01 4.18 4.76
C ASP A 365 7.27 4.12 5.67
N PRO A 366 7.74 2.94 6.11
CA PRO A 366 9.00 2.81 6.84
C PRO A 366 10.20 3.16 5.93
N LEU A 367 10.71 4.39 6.07
CA LEU A 367 11.72 4.99 5.19
C LEU A 367 13.02 4.17 5.07
N ASP A 368 13.38 3.39 6.10
CA ASP A 368 14.60 2.57 6.11
C ASP A 368 14.45 1.23 5.35
N LEU A 369 13.21 0.83 5.04
CA LEU A 369 12.90 -0.33 4.20
C LEU A 369 12.72 0.07 2.73
N ILE A 370 12.21 1.28 2.45
CA ILE A 370 12.04 1.79 1.08
C ILE A 370 13.42 1.91 0.42
N ALA A 371 13.62 1.18 -0.68
CA ALA A 371 14.93 0.98 -1.32
C ALA A 371 16.07 0.55 -0.37
N SER A 372 15.72 -0.03 0.79
CA SER A 372 16.63 -0.34 1.91
C SER A 372 17.34 0.89 2.52
N GLY A 373 16.64 2.04 2.55
CA GLY A 373 17.00 3.22 3.32
C GLY A 373 18.34 3.87 2.96
N PRO A 374 18.64 4.15 1.67
CA PRO A 374 19.97 4.59 1.26
C PRO A 374 20.37 5.97 1.81
N THR A 375 19.39 6.86 2.04
CA THR A 375 19.60 8.27 2.45
C THR A 375 19.11 8.60 3.85
N VAL A 376 18.60 7.61 4.59
CA VAL A 376 18.06 7.77 5.95
C VAL A 376 18.88 6.95 6.97
N PRO A 377 18.81 7.27 8.27
CA PRO A 377 19.52 6.50 9.29
C PRO A 377 19.13 5.03 9.33
N ASP A 378 20.06 4.20 9.79
CA ASP A 378 19.80 2.81 10.16
C ASP A 378 19.92 2.67 11.68
N THR A 379 18.98 1.96 12.29
CA THR A 379 18.91 1.73 13.75
C THR A 379 19.42 0.35 14.16
N SER A 380 19.64 -0.53 13.18
CA SER A 380 20.21 -1.88 13.36
C SER A 380 21.74 -1.85 13.26
N THR A 381 22.40 -2.96 13.61
CA THR A 381 23.86 -3.11 13.66
C THR A 381 24.38 -4.37 12.94
N TRP A 382 25.70 -4.48 12.77
CA TRP A 382 26.39 -5.72 12.39
C TRP A 382 26.07 -6.88 13.34
N SER A 383 25.94 -6.61 14.65
CA SER A 383 25.60 -7.61 15.66
C SER A 383 24.18 -8.16 15.49
N ASP A 384 23.20 -7.29 15.17
CA ASP A 384 21.83 -7.72 14.89
C ASP A 384 21.77 -8.59 13.62
N ALA A 385 22.48 -8.17 12.57
CA ALA A 385 22.59 -8.91 11.32
C ALA A 385 23.26 -10.28 11.51
N TRP A 386 24.28 -10.36 12.37
CA TRP A 386 24.94 -11.63 12.70
C TRP A 386 24.06 -12.55 13.54
N ALA A 387 23.36 -12.02 14.56
CA ALA A 387 22.44 -12.80 15.38
C ALA A 387 21.31 -13.43 14.54
N LEU A 388 20.79 -12.70 13.56
CA LEU A 388 19.88 -13.24 12.54
C LEU A 388 20.57 -14.32 11.68
N ALA A 389 21.76 -14.07 11.15
CA ALA A 389 22.49 -15.03 10.32
C ALA A 389 22.96 -16.31 11.05
N GLU A 390 22.95 -16.32 12.38
CA GLU A 390 23.17 -17.51 13.22
C GLU A 390 21.91 -18.38 13.38
N THR A 391 20.69 -17.86 13.13
CA THR A 391 19.48 -18.71 13.10
C THR A 391 19.27 -19.41 11.76
N LEU A 392 20.05 -19.06 10.73
CA LEU A 392 20.06 -19.75 9.44
C LEU A 392 20.96 -20.99 9.48
N PRO A 393 20.65 -22.06 8.73
CA PRO A 393 21.55 -23.20 8.56
C PRO A 393 22.96 -22.74 8.15
N GLU A 394 23.99 -23.44 8.64
CA GLU A 394 25.40 -23.06 8.44
C GLU A 394 25.71 -22.74 6.97
N LYS A 395 25.28 -23.60 6.05
CA LYS A 395 25.51 -23.50 4.59
C LYS A 395 24.44 -22.73 3.81
N ALA A 396 23.53 -22.00 4.49
CA ALA A 396 22.51 -21.19 3.83
C ALA A 396 23.05 -19.87 3.27
N LEU A 397 24.14 -19.34 3.84
CA LEU A 397 24.81 -18.12 3.38
C LEU A 397 26.17 -18.45 2.75
N PRO A 398 26.61 -17.74 1.69
CA PRO A 398 27.96 -17.90 1.13
C PRO A 398 29.06 -17.60 2.16
N ASP A 399 30.18 -18.31 2.08
CA ASP A 399 31.31 -18.11 3.01
C ASP A 399 31.86 -16.68 2.96
N ALA A 400 31.80 -16.01 1.80
CA ALA A 400 32.22 -14.61 1.66
C ALA A 400 31.33 -13.66 2.47
N VAL A 401 30.02 -13.93 2.50
CA VAL A 401 29.03 -13.18 3.29
C VAL A 401 29.23 -13.44 4.78
N ARG A 402 29.41 -14.72 5.20
CA ARG A 402 29.73 -15.03 6.61
C ARG A 402 31.03 -14.38 7.07
N ARG A 403 32.09 -14.38 6.24
CA ARG A 403 33.35 -13.68 6.56
C ARG A 403 33.17 -12.18 6.68
N LEU A 404 32.43 -11.54 5.77
CA LEU A 404 32.16 -10.10 5.82
C LEU A 404 31.42 -9.72 7.11
N MET A 405 30.36 -10.46 7.46
CA MET A 405 29.55 -10.18 8.63
C MET A 405 30.32 -10.41 9.94
N ARG A 406 31.17 -11.45 10.04
CA ARG A 406 32.09 -11.62 11.17
C ARG A 406 33.07 -10.44 11.28
N ALA A 407 33.69 -10.02 10.17
CA ALA A 407 34.62 -8.89 10.19
C ALA A 407 33.98 -7.58 10.68
N GLY A 408 32.70 -7.34 10.36
CA GLY A 408 31.92 -6.21 10.90
C GLY A 408 31.61 -6.34 12.39
N VAL A 409 31.20 -7.52 12.88
CA VAL A 409 31.01 -7.78 14.32
C VAL A 409 32.30 -7.62 15.11
N ASP A 410 33.43 -8.03 14.53
CA ASP A 410 34.76 -7.90 15.12
C ASP A 410 35.29 -6.43 15.06
N GLY A 411 34.52 -5.49 14.52
CA GLY A 411 34.83 -4.05 14.49
C GLY A 411 35.77 -3.60 13.37
N HIS A 412 36.11 -4.47 12.41
CA HIS A 412 36.98 -4.12 11.28
C HIS A 412 36.29 -3.28 10.20
N LEU A 413 34.95 -3.19 10.23
CA LEU A 413 34.14 -2.41 9.30
C LEU A 413 33.19 -1.48 10.07
N PRO A 414 33.00 -0.24 9.63
CA PRO A 414 32.02 0.65 10.26
C PRO A 414 30.59 0.13 10.05
N ASP A 415 29.73 0.40 11.02
CA ASP A 415 28.30 0.12 10.88
C ASP A 415 27.62 1.15 9.95
N SER A 416 26.34 0.94 9.69
CA SER A 416 25.48 1.93 9.02
C SER A 416 25.44 3.24 9.84
N PRO A 417 25.44 4.42 9.21
CA PRO A 417 25.28 5.70 9.92
C PRO A 417 23.99 5.74 10.77
N SER A 418 24.17 5.92 12.08
CA SER A 418 23.09 5.93 13.07
C SER A 418 22.29 7.25 13.09
N PRO A 419 21.12 7.31 13.76
CA PRO A 419 20.30 8.53 13.78
C PRO A 419 20.97 9.79 14.36
N SER A 420 22.03 9.65 15.15
CA SER A 420 22.82 10.76 15.68
C SER A 420 24.04 11.14 14.82
N HIS A 421 24.25 10.47 13.68
CA HIS A 421 25.41 10.69 12.83
C HIS A 421 25.29 11.99 12.02
N GLY A 422 26.32 12.85 12.08
CA GLY A 422 26.27 14.22 11.55
C GLY A 422 25.97 14.36 10.04
N VAL A 423 26.14 13.30 9.26
CA VAL A 423 25.79 13.26 7.83
C VAL A 423 24.32 13.60 7.57
N PHE A 424 23.42 13.30 8.50
CA PHE A 424 21.99 13.58 8.36
C PHE A 424 21.61 15.02 8.68
N ALA A 425 22.53 15.84 9.22
CA ALA A 425 22.26 17.26 9.52
C ALA A 425 22.02 18.12 8.26
N ARG A 426 22.32 17.59 7.06
CA ARG A 426 21.98 18.18 5.76
C ARG A 426 21.14 17.24 4.88
N ALA A 427 20.52 16.22 5.46
CA ALA A 427 19.64 15.28 4.77
C ALA A 427 18.17 15.59 5.05
N VAL A 428 17.39 15.74 3.98
CA VAL A 428 15.95 16.01 3.99
C VAL A 428 15.26 14.84 3.30
N THR A 429 14.13 14.39 3.82
CA THR A 429 13.31 13.34 3.18
C THR A 429 11.87 13.80 3.06
N CYS A 430 11.36 13.80 1.83
CA CYS A 430 10.01 14.19 1.46
C CYS A 430 9.32 13.00 0.78
N LEU A 431 8.27 12.48 1.41
CA LEU A 431 7.42 11.44 0.85
C LEU A 431 6.41 12.09 -0.11
N VAL A 432 6.69 12.05 -1.42
CA VAL A 432 5.92 12.78 -2.46
C VAL A 432 4.64 12.05 -2.88
N GLY A 433 4.57 10.75 -2.63
CA GLY A 433 3.39 9.92 -2.84
C GLY A 433 3.48 8.60 -2.08
N ASN A 434 2.34 8.14 -1.58
CA ASN A 434 2.13 6.90 -0.82
C ASN A 434 0.65 6.50 -0.87
N ASN A 435 0.32 5.36 -0.26
CA ASN A 435 -1.06 4.86 -0.21
C ASN A 435 -2.02 5.87 0.44
N ALA A 436 -1.56 6.58 1.49
CA ALA A 436 -2.36 7.57 2.19
C ALA A 436 -2.73 8.78 1.32
N LYS A 437 -1.86 9.24 0.42
CA LYS A 437 -2.16 10.31 -0.54
C LYS A 437 -3.27 9.88 -1.51
N ALA A 438 -3.18 8.66 -2.06
CA ALA A 438 -4.19 8.08 -2.95
C ALA A 438 -5.56 7.92 -2.26
N VAL A 439 -5.58 7.36 -1.04
CA VAL A 439 -6.78 7.24 -0.20
C VAL A 439 -7.40 8.60 0.14
N THR A 440 -6.57 9.61 0.44
CA THR A 440 -7.02 10.98 0.73
C THR A 440 -7.61 11.66 -0.52
N ALA A 441 -7.01 11.44 -1.68
CA ALA A 441 -7.52 11.95 -2.95
C ALA A 441 -8.87 11.31 -3.33
N ALA A 442 -9.04 10.00 -3.10
CA ALA A 442 -10.33 9.33 -3.23
C ALA A 442 -11.39 9.93 -2.27
N ALA A 443 -11.04 10.15 -1.00
CA ALA A 443 -11.94 10.74 0.00
C ALA A 443 -12.35 12.18 -0.32
N THR A 444 -11.41 13.01 -0.77
CA THR A 444 -11.69 14.39 -1.20
C THR A 444 -12.56 14.41 -2.47
N THR A 445 -12.39 13.42 -3.34
CA THR A 445 -13.24 13.24 -4.54
C THR A 445 -14.65 12.79 -4.18
N ALA A 446 -14.79 11.86 -3.22
CA ALA A 446 -16.09 11.44 -2.68
C ALA A 446 -16.89 12.62 -2.11
N GLN A 447 -16.24 13.54 -1.37
CA GLN A 447 -16.88 14.77 -0.87
C GLN A 447 -17.38 15.67 -2.00
N ARG A 448 -16.59 15.88 -3.06
CA ARG A 448 -17.02 16.67 -4.24
C ARG A 448 -18.18 16.02 -5.00
N LEU A 449 -18.29 14.69 -4.96
CA LEU A 449 -19.40 13.91 -5.52
C LEU A 449 -20.60 13.78 -4.56
N GLY A 450 -20.55 14.40 -3.37
CA GLY A 450 -21.66 14.49 -2.43
C GLY A 450 -21.78 13.36 -1.39
N TYR A 451 -20.75 12.50 -1.27
CA TYR A 451 -20.70 11.44 -0.25
C TYR A 451 -20.05 11.93 1.05
N HIS A 452 -20.45 11.33 2.16
CA HIS A 452 -19.70 11.38 3.42
C HIS A 452 -18.59 10.29 3.40
N PRO A 453 -17.29 10.65 3.26
CA PRO A 453 -16.24 9.65 3.28
C PRO A 453 -15.94 9.16 4.70
N VAL A 454 -15.57 7.90 4.83
CA VAL A 454 -14.93 7.33 6.02
C VAL A 454 -13.66 6.62 5.58
N ILE A 455 -12.50 7.12 6.01
CA ILE A 455 -11.23 6.43 5.82
C ILE A 455 -11.10 5.38 6.93
N LEU A 456 -11.18 4.10 6.56
CA LEU A 456 -11.05 2.96 7.48
C LEU A 456 -9.57 2.62 7.78
N GLY A 457 -8.65 2.97 6.89
CA GLY A 457 -7.21 2.76 7.05
C GLY A 457 -6.41 2.82 5.74
N THR A 458 -5.08 2.81 5.86
CA THR A 458 -4.09 2.83 4.76
C THR A 458 -3.07 1.68 4.87
N ARG A 459 -3.44 0.65 5.65
CA ARG A 459 -2.68 -0.56 5.97
C ARG A 459 -3.63 -1.76 6.05
N THR A 460 -4.54 -1.88 5.09
CA THR A 460 -5.46 -3.03 5.00
C THR A 460 -4.73 -4.24 4.41
N GLU A 461 -4.50 -5.26 5.23
CA GLU A 461 -3.73 -6.46 4.86
C GLU A 461 -4.58 -7.73 5.05
N GLY A 462 -4.17 -8.83 4.40
CA GLY A 462 -4.79 -10.15 4.53
C GLY A 462 -5.47 -10.66 3.27
N GLU A 463 -6.10 -11.84 3.39
CA GLU A 463 -6.70 -12.56 2.26
C GLU A 463 -7.86 -11.77 1.61
N ALA A 464 -7.78 -11.53 0.31
CA ALA A 464 -8.67 -10.66 -0.47
C ALA A 464 -10.16 -10.97 -0.25
N ARG A 465 -10.53 -12.25 -0.23
CA ARG A 465 -11.93 -12.69 -0.01
C ARG A 465 -12.46 -12.37 1.39
N GLN A 466 -11.58 -12.24 2.39
CA GLN A 466 -11.97 -11.93 3.77
C GLN A 466 -12.20 -10.42 3.94
N VAL A 467 -11.30 -9.60 3.37
CA VAL A 467 -11.45 -8.13 3.34
C VAL A 467 -12.72 -7.73 2.59
N ALA A 468 -13.01 -8.36 1.45
CA ALA A 468 -14.26 -8.17 0.70
C ALA A 468 -15.52 -8.36 1.56
N ARG A 469 -15.59 -9.46 2.33
CA ARG A 469 -16.72 -9.76 3.21
C ARG A 469 -16.89 -8.72 4.32
N TRP A 470 -15.78 -8.31 4.94
CA TRP A 470 -15.80 -7.28 5.99
C TRP A 470 -16.31 -5.93 5.46
N LEU A 471 -15.80 -5.49 4.30
CA LEU A 471 -16.23 -4.26 3.64
C LEU A 471 -17.72 -4.27 3.28
N VAL A 472 -18.24 -5.39 2.75
CA VAL A 472 -19.68 -5.53 2.43
C VAL A 472 -20.55 -5.60 3.68
N GLN A 473 -20.07 -6.19 4.78
CA GLN A 473 -20.82 -6.22 6.05
C GLN A 473 -20.92 -4.83 6.71
N LEU A 474 -19.86 -4.00 6.60
CA LEU A 474 -19.95 -2.58 6.97
C LEU A 474 -20.97 -1.83 6.10
N ALA A 475 -20.99 -2.10 4.79
CA ALA A 475 -21.97 -1.50 3.88
C ALA A 475 -23.41 -1.95 4.18
N GLN A 476 -23.62 -3.23 4.51
CA GLN A 476 -24.92 -3.76 4.93
C GLN A 476 -25.42 -3.06 6.19
N HIS A 477 -24.57 -2.88 7.21
CA HIS A 477 -24.95 -2.17 8.44
C HIS A 477 -25.44 -0.74 8.16
N LEU A 478 -24.78 -0.01 7.26
CA LEU A 478 -25.18 1.35 6.88
C LEU A 478 -26.45 1.36 6.02
N ALA A 479 -26.60 0.40 5.10
CA ALA A 479 -27.71 0.30 4.14
C ALA A 479 -29.06 -0.13 4.77
N LEU A 480 -29.03 -0.93 5.85
CA LEU A 480 -30.22 -1.37 6.57
C LEU A 480 -31.05 -0.18 7.13
N PRO A 481 -32.32 -0.39 7.51
CA PRO A 481 -33.15 0.62 8.18
C PRO A 481 -32.54 1.12 9.50
N GLU A 482 -33.06 2.24 10.02
CA GLU A 482 -32.64 2.76 11.32
C GLU A 482 -33.05 1.82 12.46
N THR A 483 -32.10 1.53 13.35
CA THR A 483 -32.28 0.65 14.52
C THR A 483 -31.57 1.27 15.73
N PRO A 484 -31.89 0.85 16.98
CA PRO A 484 -31.24 1.42 18.17
C PRO A 484 -29.71 1.32 18.17
N SER A 485 -29.12 0.31 17.50
CA SER A 485 -27.65 0.17 17.39
C SER A 485 -27.01 1.16 16.42
N LYS A 486 -27.76 1.79 15.51
CA LYS A 486 -27.24 2.87 14.63
C LYS A 486 -26.92 4.18 15.36
N GLN A 487 -27.19 4.28 16.66
CA GLN A 487 -26.64 5.36 17.50
C GLN A 487 -25.10 5.50 17.36
N PHE A 488 -24.40 4.43 16.98
CA PHE A 488 -22.96 4.38 16.75
C PHE A 488 -22.59 4.07 15.28
N SER A 489 -23.42 4.51 14.32
CA SER A 489 -23.16 4.37 12.88
C SER A 489 -21.85 5.06 12.47
N LEU A 490 -21.07 4.42 11.58
CA LEU A 490 -19.82 4.99 11.05
C LEU A 490 -20.07 6.21 10.15
N ALA A 491 -21.24 6.32 9.52
CA ALA A 491 -21.56 7.38 8.57
C ALA A 491 -23.07 7.67 8.48
N SER A 492 -23.40 8.84 7.92
CA SER A 492 -24.71 9.11 7.31
C SER A 492 -24.68 8.76 5.82
N LEU A 493 -25.83 8.41 5.23
CA LEU A 493 -25.92 8.15 3.78
C LEU A 493 -26.25 9.43 3.00
N PRO A 494 -25.69 9.64 1.80
CA PRO A 494 -24.82 8.71 1.06
C PRO A 494 -23.39 8.67 1.62
N ALA A 495 -22.81 7.47 1.72
CA ALA A 495 -21.50 7.25 2.33
C ALA A 495 -20.50 6.66 1.32
N ALA A 496 -19.22 6.93 1.54
CA ALA A 496 -18.12 6.26 0.84
C ALA A 496 -17.15 5.70 1.89
N LEU A 497 -17.15 4.38 2.09
CA LEU A 497 -16.12 3.71 2.88
C LEU A 497 -14.88 3.56 2.00
N ILE A 498 -13.71 3.97 2.52
CA ILE A 498 -12.47 4.02 1.76
C ILE A 498 -11.35 3.44 2.62
N CYS A 499 -10.57 2.53 2.05
CA CYS A 499 -9.27 2.18 2.61
C CYS A 499 -8.26 1.94 1.50
N GLY A 500 -7.00 1.76 1.90
CA GLY A 500 -5.95 1.25 1.05
C GLY A 500 -5.03 0.34 1.84
N GLY A 501 -4.20 -0.40 1.11
CA GLY A 501 -3.43 -1.48 1.68
C GLY A 501 -2.93 -2.42 0.59
N GLU A 502 -2.66 -3.65 0.96
CA GLU A 502 -2.20 -4.69 0.04
C GLU A 502 -2.74 -6.04 0.50
N THR A 503 -3.75 -6.55 -0.20
CA THR A 503 -4.33 -7.87 0.08
C THR A 503 -3.50 -8.98 -0.54
N THR A 504 -3.69 -10.20 -0.06
CA THR A 504 -3.03 -11.40 -0.58
C THR A 504 -4.07 -12.37 -1.14
N VAL A 505 -3.60 -13.29 -1.99
CA VAL A 505 -4.37 -14.41 -2.52
C VAL A 505 -3.57 -15.68 -2.25
N THR A 506 -4.11 -16.58 -1.43
CA THR A 506 -3.43 -17.83 -1.05
C THR A 506 -3.60 -18.88 -2.16
N LEU A 507 -2.61 -19.00 -3.05
CA LEU A 507 -2.60 -20.02 -4.11
C LEU A 507 -2.23 -21.41 -3.55
N PRO A 508 -2.89 -22.52 -3.95
CA PRO A 508 -2.57 -23.86 -3.43
C PRO A 508 -1.24 -24.41 -3.99
N GLU A 509 -0.34 -24.83 -3.10
CA GLU A 509 1.03 -25.29 -3.42
C GLU A 509 1.11 -26.41 -4.48
N GLN A 510 0.05 -27.23 -4.61
CA GLN A 510 0.07 -28.45 -5.43
C GLN A 510 -0.75 -28.34 -6.73
N SER A 511 -1.46 -27.24 -6.98
CA SER A 511 -2.28 -27.08 -8.18
C SER A 511 -1.53 -26.39 -9.31
N GLN A 512 -1.00 -27.17 -10.27
CA GLN A 512 -0.41 -26.66 -11.53
C GLN A 512 -1.40 -25.90 -12.45
N LYS A 513 -2.62 -25.64 -12.00
CA LYS A 513 -3.69 -24.93 -12.73
C LYS A 513 -4.57 -24.12 -11.77
N HIS A 514 -3.98 -23.10 -11.13
CA HIS A 514 -4.80 -21.94 -10.74
C HIS A 514 -5.19 -21.16 -12.00
N GLY A 515 -6.25 -20.37 -11.90
CA GLY A 515 -6.77 -19.55 -12.98
C GLY A 515 -6.00 -18.27 -13.22
N LYS A 516 -6.63 -17.35 -13.96
CA LYS A 516 -6.15 -15.99 -14.20
C LYS A 516 -6.97 -14.99 -13.37
N GLY A 517 -6.29 -14.13 -12.62
CA GLY A 517 -6.87 -13.11 -11.76
C GLY A 517 -5.80 -12.42 -10.92
N GLY A 518 -6.21 -11.53 -10.04
CA GLY A 518 -5.36 -10.89 -9.03
C GLY A 518 -6.17 -10.53 -7.80
N ARG A 519 -5.51 -10.00 -6.77
CA ARG A 519 -6.10 -9.70 -5.45
C ARG A 519 -7.27 -8.72 -5.53
N ASN A 520 -7.17 -7.69 -6.39
CA ASN A 520 -8.21 -6.68 -6.51
C ASN A 520 -9.46 -7.25 -7.22
N GLN A 521 -9.26 -8.05 -8.27
CA GLN A 521 -10.34 -8.78 -8.94
C GLN A 521 -10.98 -9.85 -8.04
N GLU A 522 -10.19 -10.53 -7.22
CA GLU A 522 -10.68 -11.58 -6.31
C GLU A 522 -11.43 -10.98 -5.11
N LEU A 523 -10.98 -9.84 -4.59
CA LEU A 523 -11.71 -9.00 -3.61
C LEU A 523 -13.05 -8.55 -4.22
N ALA A 524 -13.02 -7.97 -5.43
CA ALA A 524 -14.23 -7.49 -6.10
C ALA A 524 -15.24 -8.63 -6.38
N LEU A 525 -14.80 -9.77 -6.92
CA LEU A 525 -15.69 -10.91 -7.17
C LEU A 525 -16.27 -11.50 -5.87
N ALA A 526 -15.48 -11.55 -4.79
CA ALA A 526 -15.96 -11.93 -3.47
C ALA A 526 -16.95 -10.91 -2.88
N ALA A 527 -16.77 -9.61 -3.15
CA ALA A 527 -17.69 -8.57 -2.75
C ALA A 527 -19.03 -8.66 -3.49
N ALA A 528 -19.03 -8.92 -4.81
CA ALA A 528 -20.26 -9.12 -5.58
C ALA A 528 -21.08 -10.32 -5.07
N LEU A 529 -20.41 -11.44 -4.78
CA LEU A 529 -21.04 -12.62 -4.17
C LEU A 529 -21.57 -12.34 -2.76
N GLU A 530 -20.83 -11.61 -1.92
CA GLU A 530 -21.31 -11.24 -0.59
C GLU A 530 -22.51 -10.28 -0.68
N LEU A 531 -22.50 -9.30 -1.60
CA LEU A 531 -23.62 -8.36 -1.84
C LEU A 531 -24.90 -9.10 -2.22
N GLN A 532 -24.82 -10.07 -3.13
CA GLN A 532 -25.93 -10.96 -3.47
C GLN A 532 -26.37 -11.78 -2.25
N ARG A 533 -25.43 -12.39 -1.51
CA ARG A 533 -25.70 -13.20 -0.30
C ARG A 533 -26.40 -12.42 0.81
N VAL A 534 -26.12 -11.12 0.97
CA VAL A 534 -26.77 -10.25 1.97
C VAL A 534 -28.01 -9.50 1.46
N GLY A 535 -28.44 -9.76 0.21
CA GLY A 535 -29.65 -9.18 -0.38
C GLY A 535 -29.50 -7.74 -0.88
N LEU A 536 -28.27 -7.22 -0.99
CA LEU A 536 -28.01 -5.86 -1.50
C LEU A 536 -28.09 -5.75 -3.04
N ASN A 537 -28.46 -6.83 -3.73
CA ASN A 537 -28.88 -6.83 -5.14
C ASN A 537 -30.40 -6.65 -5.33
N SER A 538 -31.21 -6.66 -4.25
CA SER A 538 -32.66 -6.89 -4.37
C SER A 538 -33.51 -5.75 -3.81
N LYS A 539 -33.93 -4.83 -4.70
CA LYS A 539 -34.99 -3.82 -4.47
C LYS A 539 -34.95 -3.06 -3.13
N ASN A 540 -33.76 -2.76 -2.63
CA ASN A 540 -33.60 -1.79 -1.54
C ASN A 540 -33.52 -0.38 -2.15
N ASP A 541 -33.94 0.63 -1.39
CA ASP A 541 -33.69 2.05 -1.73
C ASP A 541 -32.22 2.45 -1.52
N VAL A 542 -31.28 1.52 -1.75
CA VAL A 542 -29.84 1.68 -1.57
C VAL A 542 -29.11 0.91 -2.66
N VAL A 543 -28.30 1.62 -3.44
CA VAL A 543 -27.29 1.06 -4.33
C VAL A 543 -25.97 0.95 -3.57
N VAL A 544 -25.30 -0.20 -3.70
CA VAL A 544 -23.94 -0.40 -3.20
C VAL A 544 -23.03 -0.82 -4.36
N VAL A 545 -21.94 -0.08 -4.53
CA VAL A 545 -20.88 -0.38 -5.51
C VAL A 545 -19.56 -0.54 -4.76
N VAL A 546 -18.81 -1.59 -5.08
CA VAL A 546 -17.47 -1.85 -4.55
C VAL A 546 -16.46 -1.73 -5.68
N ALA A 547 -15.41 -0.94 -5.49
CA ALA A 547 -14.25 -0.89 -6.39
C ALA A 547 -12.99 -1.32 -5.66
N SER A 548 -12.14 -2.07 -6.35
CA SER A 548 -10.82 -2.50 -5.87
C SER A 548 -9.82 -2.23 -6.98
N VAL A 549 -8.73 -1.51 -6.69
CA VAL A 549 -7.77 -1.06 -7.70
C VAL A 549 -6.33 -1.06 -7.20
N GLY A 550 -5.45 -1.78 -7.88
CA GLY A 550 -4.00 -1.67 -7.76
C GLY A 550 -3.51 -0.41 -8.48
N THR A 551 -2.79 0.45 -7.78
CA THR A 551 -2.44 1.80 -8.31
C THR A 551 -1.40 1.80 -9.43
N ASP A 552 -0.70 0.68 -9.68
CA ASP A 552 0.22 0.54 -10.82
C ASP A 552 -0.47 0.26 -12.17
N GLY A 553 -1.78 -0.01 -12.13
CA GLY A 553 -2.60 -0.31 -13.30
C GLY A 553 -2.71 -1.79 -13.65
N THR A 554 -2.13 -2.67 -12.82
CA THR A 554 -2.13 -4.13 -13.00
C THR A 554 -2.54 -4.87 -11.73
N ASP A 555 -3.23 -6.00 -11.89
CA ASP A 555 -3.66 -6.85 -10.80
C ASP A 555 -3.47 -8.32 -11.19
N GLY A 556 -2.49 -8.97 -10.55
CA GLY A 556 -2.00 -10.29 -10.97
C GLY A 556 -1.40 -10.28 -12.39
N PRO A 557 -1.28 -11.44 -13.07
CA PRO A 557 -0.83 -11.52 -14.45
C PRO A 557 -1.93 -11.10 -15.45
N THR A 558 -2.48 -9.90 -15.30
CA THR A 558 -3.62 -9.38 -16.10
C THR A 558 -3.39 -7.98 -16.64
N ASP A 559 -4.24 -7.53 -17.57
CA ASP A 559 -4.25 -6.18 -18.15
C ASP A 559 -5.34 -5.28 -17.53
N ALA A 560 -5.85 -5.66 -16.36
CA ALA A 560 -6.74 -4.86 -15.54
C ALA A 560 -6.04 -4.49 -14.23
N ALA A 561 -6.34 -3.30 -13.71
CA ALA A 561 -5.91 -2.82 -12.40
C ALA A 561 -6.76 -3.40 -11.26
N GLY A 562 -7.86 -4.09 -11.58
CA GLY A 562 -8.87 -4.52 -10.62
C GLY A 562 -10.25 -4.54 -11.25
N ALA A 563 -11.29 -4.28 -10.45
CA ALA A 563 -12.67 -4.25 -10.92
C ALA A 563 -13.58 -3.34 -10.08
N ILE A 564 -14.69 -2.94 -10.68
CA ILE A 564 -15.81 -2.23 -10.05
C ILE A 564 -17.05 -3.11 -10.21
N VAL A 565 -17.72 -3.41 -9.10
CA VAL A 565 -18.83 -4.37 -9.03
C VAL A 565 -20.00 -3.81 -8.21
N ASP A 566 -21.18 -4.41 -8.42
CA ASP A 566 -22.41 -4.16 -7.69
C ASP A 566 -23.03 -5.50 -7.23
N GLY A 567 -24.23 -5.46 -6.65
CA GLY A 567 -24.97 -6.68 -6.31
C GLY A 567 -25.46 -7.49 -7.51
N HIS A 568 -25.61 -6.87 -8.69
CA HIS A 568 -26.14 -7.51 -9.90
C HIS A 568 -25.07 -8.23 -10.74
N THR A 569 -23.80 -7.92 -10.51
CA THR A 569 -22.63 -8.42 -11.25
C THR A 569 -22.58 -9.95 -11.34
N VAL A 570 -23.14 -10.67 -10.36
CA VAL A 570 -23.15 -12.14 -10.31
C VAL A 570 -24.54 -12.77 -10.54
N ASP A 571 -25.58 -11.98 -10.82
CA ASP A 571 -26.97 -12.49 -10.95
C ASP A 571 -27.16 -13.45 -12.14
N ARG A 572 -26.38 -13.29 -13.23
CA ARG A 572 -26.50 -14.15 -14.43
C ARG A 572 -25.87 -15.54 -14.23
N LEU A 573 -24.74 -15.62 -13.53
CA LEU A 573 -23.90 -16.83 -13.40
C LEU A 573 -23.28 -16.95 -12.00
N PRO A 574 -24.08 -17.13 -10.91
CA PRO A 574 -23.56 -17.14 -9.54
C PRO A 574 -22.78 -18.42 -9.19
N GLY A 575 -23.12 -19.56 -9.81
CA GLY A 575 -22.34 -20.80 -9.65
C GLY A 575 -20.94 -20.69 -10.23
N ASP A 576 -20.82 -20.09 -11.42
CA ASP A 576 -19.53 -19.87 -12.09
C ASP A 576 -18.70 -18.81 -11.33
N ALA A 577 -19.32 -17.85 -10.65
CA ALA A 577 -18.63 -16.89 -9.78
C ALA A 577 -17.95 -17.57 -8.60
N LEU A 578 -18.65 -18.52 -7.95
CA LEU A 578 -18.10 -19.32 -6.85
C LEU A 578 -16.94 -20.18 -7.34
N LEU A 579 -17.11 -20.89 -8.46
CA LEU A 579 -16.04 -21.67 -9.09
C LEU A 579 -14.85 -20.79 -9.52
N ALA A 580 -15.09 -19.58 -10.01
CA ALA A 580 -14.06 -18.63 -10.39
C ALA A 580 -13.27 -18.10 -9.18
N LEU A 581 -13.89 -17.93 -8.00
CA LEU A 581 -13.14 -17.73 -6.76
C LEU A 581 -12.35 -18.99 -6.39
N GLU A 582 -13.00 -20.14 -6.26
CA GLU A 582 -12.36 -21.40 -5.84
C GLU A 582 -11.15 -21.80 -6.70
N THR A 583 -11.13 -21.41 -7.97
CA THR A 583 -10.03 -21.68 -8.91
C THR A 583 -9.09 -20.49 -9.13
N HIS A 584 -9.26 -19.35 -8.44
CA HIS A 584 -8.49 -18.10 -8.68
C HIS A 584 -8.56 -17.60 -10.13
N ASN A 585 -9.73 -17.76 -10.74
CA ASN A 585 -10.02 -17.45 -12.15
C ASN A 585 -10.96 -16.24 -12.29
N ALA A 586 -10.76 -15.21 -11.47
CA ALA A 586 -11.61 -14.02 -11.44
C ALA A 586 -11.57 -13.20 -12.75
N TYR A 587 -10.42 -13.13 -13.45
CA TYR A 587 -10.29 -12.32 -14.67
C TYR A 587 -11.23 -12.79 -15.79
N PRO A 588 -11.26 -14.08 -16.21
CA PRO A 588 -12.19 -14.51 -17.26
C PRO A 588 -13.66 -14.34 -16.88
N TYR A 589 -14.02 -14.55 -15.60
CA TYR A 589 -15.38 -14.33 -15.13
C TYR A 589 -15.79 -12.85 -15.27
N LEU A 590 -14.98 -11.93 -14.77
CA LEU A 590 -15.25 -10.49 -14.86
C LEU A 590 -15.13 -9.95 -16.30
N ALA A 591 -14.39 -10.63 -17.17
CA ALA A 591 -14.30 -10.30 -18.61
C ALA A 591 -15.53 -10.76 -19.41
N GLN A 592 -16.14 -11.90 -19.08
CA GLN A 592 -17.38 -12.38 -19.74
C GLN A 592 -18.64 -11.76 -19.16
N THR A 593 -18.58 -11.21 -17.93
CA THR A 593 -19.69 -10.52 -17.30
C THR A 593 -19.90 -9.13 -17.88
N ASP A 594 -21.15 -8.86 -18.24
CA ASP A 594 -21.69 -7.55 -18.57
C ASP A 594 -22.67 -7.13 -17.47
N ALA A 595 -22.29 -6.11 -16.70
CA ALA A 595 -23.08 -5.49 -15.66
C ALA A 595 -23.52 -4.09 -16.15
N ASN A 596 -24.82 -3.91 -16.35
CA ASN A 596 -25.42 -2.64 -16.77
C ASN A 596 -24.88 -2.08 -18.11
N GLY A 597 -24.49 -2.95 -19.06
CA GLY A 597 -23.96 -2.55 -20.37
C GLY A 597 -22.45 -2.30 -20.39
N ARG A 598 -21.71 -2.73 -19.35
CA ARG A 598 -20.26 -2.51 -19.20
C ARG A 598 -19.58 -3.72 -18.55
N SER A 599 -18.30 -3.95 -18.85
CA SER A 599 -17.50 -4.93 -18.10
C SER A 599 -17.14 -4.38 -16.71
N PRO A 600 -17.23 -5.20 -15.65
CA PRO A 600 -16.70 -4.89 -14.32
C PRO A 600 -15.19 -4.56 -14.28
N LEU A 601 -14.39 -5.02 -15.25
CA LEU A 601 -12.93 -4.85 -15.21
C LEU A 601 -12.52 -3.38 -15.31
N LEU A 602 -11.66 -2.94 -14.38
CA LEU A 602 -11.06 -1.62 -14.39
C LEU A 602 -9.73 -1.68 -15.13
N LYS A 603 -9.73 -1.32 -16.42
CA LYS A 603 -8.53 -1.23 -17.26
C LYS A 603 -8.08 0.22 -17.38
N THR A 604 -7.02 0.58 -16.67
CA THR A 604 -6.36 1.90 -16.73
C THR A 604 -5.20 1.93 -17.74
N GLY A 605 -4.63 0.77 -18.06
CA GLY A 605 -3.27 0.68 -18.59
C GLY A 605 -2.22 0.92 -17.47
N PRO A 606 -0.93 0.74 -17.77
CA PRO A 606 0.15 0.97 -16.80
C PRO A 606 0.20 2.45 -16.40
N THR A 607 0.13 2.74 -15.11
CA THR A 607 0.00 4.12 -14.59
C THR A 607 1.34 4.82 -14.37
N GLY A 608 2.45 4.07 -14.37
CA GLY A 608 3.80 4.56 -14.08
C GLY A 608 4.11 4.79 -12.60
N THR A 609 3.14 4.57 -11.70
CA THR A 609 3.30 4.65 -10.24
C THR A 609 3.12 3.28 -9.57
N ASN A 610 3.33 3.19 -8.26
CA ASN A 610 2.88 2.08 -7.42
C ASN A 610 2.85 2.57 -5.97
N VAL A 611 1.69 2.51 -5.32
CA VAL A 611 1.50 2.77 -3.89
C VAL A 611 0.57 1.72 -3.24
N ALA A 612 0.64 0.48 -3.76
CA ALA A 612 -0.28 -0.63 -3.45
C ALA A 612 -1.74 -0.36 -3.88
N ASP A 613 -2.73 -0.89 -3.18
CA ASP A 613 -4.14 -0.89 -3.59
C ASP A 613 -4.99 0.20 -2.90
N VAL A 614 -6.11 0.55 -3.53
CA VAL A 614 -7.21 1.34 -2.96
C VAL A 614 -8.53 0.58 -3.10
N TYR A 615 -9.33 0.58 -2.02
CA TYR A 615 -10.61 -0.11 -1.91
C TYR A 615 -11.71 0.91 -1.57
N LEU A 616 -12.79 0.93 -2.37
CA LEU A 616 -13.88 1.90 -2.27
C LEU A 616 -15.21 1.15 -2.12
N VAL A 617 -16.09 1.59 -1.21
CA VAL A 617 -17.48 1.12 -1.12
C VAL A 617 -18.42 2.32 -1.07
N LEU A 618 -19.12 2.58 -2.18
CA LEU A 618 -20.04 3.69 -2.32
C LEU A 618 -21.46 3.20 -2.02
N ILE A 619 -22.14 3.87 -1.09
CA ILE A 619 -23.44 3.48 -0.55
C ILE A 619 -24.40 4.65 -0.76
N GLN A 620 -25.25 4.54 -1.78
CA GLN A 620 -26.09 5.62 -2.27
C GLN A 620 -27.57 5.28 -2.06
N LYS A 621 -28.29 6.09 -1.28
CA LYS A 621 -29.76 5.96 -1.21
C LYS A 621 -30.41 6.37 -2.54
N SER A 622 -31.33 5.55 -3.03
CA SER A 622 -32.24 5.94 -4.10
C SER A 622 -33.15 7.07 -3.62
N ARG A 623 -33.28 8.12 -4.42
CA ARG A 623 -34.22 9.21 -4.15
C ARG A 623 -35.59 8.88 -4.72
N LEU A 624 -36.25 7.86 -4.17
CA LEU A 624 -37.70 7.77 -4.30
C LEU A 624 -38.31 9.01 -3.62
N LYS A 625 -39.18 9.69 -4.35
CA LYS A 625 -39.92 10.90 -3.96
C LYS A 625 -41.38 10.73 -4.37
#